data_AF-A0A7G9GAC7-F1
#
_entry.id   AF-A0A7G9GAC7-F1
#
_cell.length_a   1.000
_cell.length_b   1.000
_cell.length_c   1.000
_cell.angle_alpha   90.00
_cell.angle_beta   90.00
_cell.angle_gamma   90.00
#
_symmetry.space_group_name_H-M   'P 1'
#
loop_
_entity.id
_entity.type
_entity.pdbx_description
1 polymer ?
#
loop_
_entity_poly.entity_id
_entity_poly.type
_entity_poly.pdbx_seq_one_letter_code
_entity_poly.pdbx_strand_id
1 'polypeptide(L)'
;MRGFRYLKLIAEMDENAEINAPEDEPSSSGGDSAHSKSYTHLGNYTVENDEIFYLSNGVSEGKMRVQNGCEYVVLEGSILDPKITSNESSIRKSRKEHADSLSEDGMVVIRDITFNTPSGAANFIRGGACNGKTYWRTESDRPLSEFISYRKNDSYN
;
A
#
# COMPACT_ATOMS: atom_id res chain seq x y z
N MET A 1 12.61 -25.40 -17.13
CA MET A 1 12.40 -24.54 -18.32
C MET A 1 10.91 -24.22 -18.48
N ARG A 2 10.53 -22.97 -18.22
CA ARG A 2 9.29 -22.26 -18.63
C ARG A 2 9.50 -20.85 -18.04
N GLY A 3 9.83 -19.80 -18.79
CA GLY A 3 9.58 -19.50 -20.19
C GLY A 3 8.82 -18.18 -20.23
N PHE A 4 9.57 -17.09 -20.11
CA PHE A 4 9.22 -15.67 -20.28
C PHE A 4 8.01 -15.40 -21.19
N ARG A 5 6.93 -14.82 -20.65
CA ARG A 5 5.83 -14.19 -21.44
C ARG A 5 5.12 -13.06 -20.68
N TYR A 6 5.81 -11.97 -20.37
CA TYR A 6 5.15 -10.72 -19.90
C TYR A 6 5.77 -9.46 -20.52
N LEU A 7 6.10 -9.50 -21.83
CA LEU A 7 6.61 -8.34 -22.56
C LEU A 7 5.87 -8.08 -23.88
N LYS A 8 4.58 -8.45 -23.98
CA LYS A 8 3.78 -8.18 -25.20
C LYS A 8 2.37 -7.67 -24.88
N LEU A 9 2.28 -6.61 -24.08
CA LEU A 9 1.01 -5.89 -23.89
C LEU A 9 1.18 -4.37 -23.74
N ILE A 10 2.26 -3.81 -24.30
CA ILE A 10 2.53 -2.35 -24.31
C ILE A 10 2.60 -1.84 -25.76
N ALA A 11 2.06 -2.57 -26.74
CA ALA A 11 2.22 -2.24 -28.17
C ALA A 11 0.92 -2.24 -28.99
N GLU A 12 -0.26 -2.33 -28.38
CA GLU A 12 -1.54 -2.38 -29.12
C GLU A 12 -2.58 -1.43 -28.49
N MET A 13 -2.24 -0.14 -28.42
CA MET A 13 -3.20 0.92 -28.09
C MET A 13 -2.90 2.17 -28.91
N ASP A 14 -3.18 2.11 -30.22
CA ASP A 14 -3.55 3.30 -30.99
C ASP A 14 -4.24 2.89 -32.31
N GLU A 15 -5.58 2.88 -32.32
CA GLU A 15 -6.41 3.29 -33.45
C GLU A 15 -7.88 3.11 -33.08
N ASN A 16 -8.58 4.22 -32.87
CA ASN A 16 -9.91 4.54 -33.41
C ASN A 16 -10.52 5.69 -32.58
N ALA A 17 -10.50 6.87 -33.23
CA ALA A 17 -11.28 8.07 -32.94
C ALA A 17 -12.76 7.72 -32.66
N GLU A 18 -13.55 8.53 -31.96
CA GLU A 18 -13.92 9.89 -32.33
C GLU A 18 -14.87 10.42 -31.24
N ILE A 19 -14.61 11.60 -30.66
CA ILE A 19 -15.61 12.32 -29.85
C ILE A 19 -15.62 13.77 -30.34
N ASN A 20 -16.70 14.14 -31.02
CA ASN A 20 -16.96 15.50 -31.49
C ASN A 20 -17.76 16.30 -30.44
N ALA A 21 -17.26 17.52 -30.22
CA ALA A 21 -17.96 18.79 -29.94
C ALA A 21 -18.55 19.09 -28.54
N PRO A 22 -18.73 20.38 -28.16
CA PRO A 22 -18.02 21.60 -28.57
C PRO A 22 -17.53 22.47 -27.38
N GLU A 23 -16.60 23.36 -27.70
CA GLU A 23 -16.07 24.43 -26.84
C GLU A 23 -17.06 25.60 -26.73
N ASP A 24 -17.29 26.08 -25.50
CA ASP A 24 -17.74 27.45 -25.19
C ASP A 24 -17.35 27.78 -23.73
N GLU A 25 -16.20 28.43 -23.55
CA GLU A 25 -15.84 29.26 -22.38
C GLU A 25 -16.51 30.65 -22.54
N PRO A 26 -16.66 31.55 -21.52
CA PRO A 26 -15.76 31.70 -20.36
C PRO A 26 -16.41 32.13 -19.02
N SER A 27 -15.69 31.93 -17.90
CA SER A 27 -15.17 33.04 -17.05
C SER A 27 -14.92 32.70 -15.57
N SER A 28 -13.69 33.03 -15.16
CA SER A 28 -13.33 33.75 -13.93
C SER A 28 -13.12 33.02 -12.58
N SER A 29 -11.83 33.09 -12.20
CA SER A 29 -11.29 33.35 -10.87
C SER A 29 -10.89 32.15 -10.00
N GLY A 30 -9.65 32.20 -9.55
CA GLY A 30 -9.11 31.36 -8.48
C GLY A 30 -8.00 30.45 -8.99
N GLY A 31 -6.79 31.01 -9.13
CA GLY A 31 -5.60 30.19 -9.25
C GLY A 31 -5.42 29.35 -8.00
N ASP A 32 -4.87 28.14 -8.15
CA ASP A 32 -3.91 27.58 -7.22
C ASP A 32 -3.26 26.35 -7.85
N SER A 33 -1.93 26.41 -7.90
CA SER A 33 -0.98 25.31 -7.89
C SER A 33 -1.60 23.92 -8.14
N ALA A 34 -1.53 23.44 -9.38
CA ALA A 34 -1.64 22.02 -9.66
C ALA A 34 -0.42 21.33 -9.05
N HIS A 35 -0.48 21.10 -7.74
CA HIS A 35 0.36 20.16 -7.04
C HIS A 35 0.10 18.82 -7.73
N SER A 36 1.03 18.40 -8.57
CA SER A 36 1.03 17.02 -9.05
C SER A 36 0.94 16.18 -7.77
N LYS A 37 -0.13 15.38 -7.63
CA LYS A 37 -0.20 14.40 -6.55
C LYS A 37 0.81 13.32 -6.89
N SER A 38 2.09 13.64 -6.73
CA SER A 38 3.16 12.68 -6.82
C SER A 38 2.95 11.75 -5.65
N TYR A 39 2.59 10.50 -5.94
CA TYR A 39 2.64 9.40 -4.99
C TYR A 39 4.12 9.10 -4.67
N THR A 40 4.83 10.06 -4.10
CA THR A 40 6.25 10.01 -3.74
C THR A 40 6.40 9.98 -2.23
N HIS A 41 5.87 8.92 -1.60
CA HIS A 41 6.29 8.48 -0.27
C HIS A 41 6.69 6.99 -0.27
N LEU A 42 7.10 6.48 -1.43
CA LEU A 42 7.89 5.26 -1.53
C LEU A 42 9.18 5.45 -0.71
N GLY A 43 9.40 4.64 0.31
CA GLY A 43 10.74 4.37 0.86
C GLY A 43 11.50 5.52 1.56
N ASN A 44 10.92 6.70 1.78
CA ASN A 44 11.63 7.80 2.44
C ASN A 44 11.79 7.63 3.96
N TYR A 45 11.28 6.55 4.53
CA TYR A 45 11.38 6.28 5.95
C TYR A 45 12.22 5.04 6.20
N THR A 46 13.11 5.15 7.17
CA THR A 46 13.87 4.05 7.73
C THR A 46 13.40 3.78 9.15
N VAL A 47 13.32 2.50 9.52
CA VAL A 47 13.02 2.05 10.88
C VAL A 47 14.21 1.23 11.35
N GLU A 48 14.96 1.77 12.30
CA GLU A 48 16.10 1.08 12.92
C GLU A 48 15.62 0.35 14.18
N ASN A 49 14.66 -0.56 13.99
CA ASN A 49 14.09 -1.31 15.09
C ASN A 49 13.56 -2.68 14.62
N ASP A 50 13.85 -3.72 15.42
CA ASP A 50 13.41 -5.09 15.22
C ASP A 50 12.09 -5.42 15.97
N GLU A 51 11.43 -4.41 16.54
CA GLU A 51 10.13 -4.53 17.21
C GLU A 51 9.06 -5.16 16.30
N ILE A 52 8.16 -5.93 16.93
CA ILE A 52 6.92 -6.36 16.30
C ILE A 52 5.85 -5.31 16.55
N PHE A 53 5.21 -4.91 15.47
CA PHE A 53 4.06 -4.02 15.49
C PHE A 53 2.78 -4.81 15.27
N TYR A 54 1.74 -4.37 15.97
CA TYR A 54 0.43 -4.96 16.00
C TYR A 54 -0.59 -3.96 15.46
N LEU A 55 -1.65 -4.49 14.87
CA LEU A 55 -2.83 -3.75 14.46
C LEU A 55 -4.04 -4.61 14.78
N SER A 56 -4.99 -4.10 15.57
CA SER A 56 -6.26 -4.79 15.79
C SER A 56 -7.42 -3.80 15.87
N ASN A 57 -8.60 -4.26 15.46
CA ASN A 57 -9.87 -3.55 15.58
C ASN A 57 -10.99 -4.46 16.13
N GLY A 58 -10.64 -5.59 16.76
CA GLY A 58 -11.58 -6.60 17.25
C GLY A 58 -12.16 -7.54 16.17
N VAL A 59 -11.97 -7.23 14.88
CA VAL A 59 -12.37 -8.07 13.75
C VAL A 59 -11.14 -8.63 13.01
N SER A 60 -10.07 -7.85 12.96
CA SER A 60 -8.79 -8.19 12.34
C SER A 60 -7.66 -8.09 13.36
N GLU A 61 -6.59 -8.83 13.12
CA GLU A 61 -5.37 -8.83 13.93
C GLU A 61 -4.17 -9.00 13.01
N GLY A 62 -3.39 -7.94 12.82
CA GLY A 62 -2.16 -7.95 12.05
C GLY A 62 -0.93 -7.96 12.95
N LYS A 63 0.09 -8.72 12.55
CA LYS A 63 1.45 -8.64 13.09
C LYS A 63 2.39 -8.25 11.97
N MET A 64 3.31 -7.34 12.23
CA MET A 64 4.21 -6.81 11.21
C MET A 64 5.57 -6.49 11.81
N ARG A 65 6.63 -6.79 11.07
CA ARG A 65 8.01 -6.35 11.38
C ARG A 65 8.55 -5.51 10.25
N VAL A 66 9.49 -4.63 10.54
CA VAL A 66 10.22 -3.91 9.50
C VAL A 66 11.54 -4.63 9.23
N GLN A 67 11.80 -4.94 7.96
CA GLN A 67 13.07 -5.51 7.49
C GLN A 67 13.82 -4.49 6.64
N ASN A 68 15.15 -4.57 6.66
CA ASN A 68 16.02 -3.73 5.84
C ASN A 68 15.74 -2.21 6.00
N GLY A 69 15.16 -1.82 7.15
CA GLY A 69 14.71 -0.47 7.47
C GLY A 69 13.48 0.04 6.70
N CYS A 70 13.08 -0.56 5.57
CA CYS A 70 12.04 0.01 4.71
C CYS A 70 11.03 -1.01 4.15
N GLU A 71 11.14 -2.29 4.50
CA GLU A 71 10.24 -3.35 4.06
C GLU A 71 9.29 -3.74 5.20
N TYR A 72 7.99 -3.66 4.98
CA TYR A 72 6.97 -3.91 6.00
C TYR A 72 6.41 -5.30 5.81
N VAL A 73 6.86 -6.24 6.63
CA VAL A 73 6.55 -7.66 6.48
C VAL A 73 5.42 -8.04 7.42
N VAL A 74 4.24 -8.26 6.86
CA VAL A 74 3.09 -8.83 7.58
C VAL A 74 3.38 -10.30 7.82
N LEU A 75 3.30 -10.73 9.06
CA LEU A 75 3.68 -12.06 9.51
C LEU A 75 2.56 -13.07 9.32
N GLU A 76 2.94 -14.33 9.08
CA GLU A 76 2.06 -15.49 9.18
C GLU A 76 1.22 -15.48 10.47
N GLY A 77 -0.04 -15.93 10.36
CA GLY A 77 -1.03 -15.94 11.42
C GLY A 77 -1.81 -14.63 11.57
N SER A 78 -1.51 -13.59 10.80
CA SER A 78 -2.31 -12.37 10.76
C SER A 78 -3.71 -12.63 10.18
N ILE A 79 -4.74 -12.03 10.77
CA ILE A 79 -6.15 -12.16 10.43
C ILE A 79 -6.63 -10.88 9.75
N LEU A 80 -7.15 -11.01 8.53
CA LEU A 80 -7.70 -9.94 7.72
C LEU A 80 -9.16 -9.68 8.10
N ASP A 81 -9.58 -8.41 8.02
CA ASP A 81 -10.99 -8.06 8.04
C ASP A 81 -11.67 -8.63 6.78
N PRO A 82 -12.70 -9.48 6.90
CA PRO A 82 -13.36 -10.06 5.74
C PRO A 82 -14.06 -8.99 4.88
N LYS A 83 -14.42 -7.85 5.47
CA LYS A 83 -15.11 -6.76 4.77
C LYS A 83 -14.09 -5.83 4.12
N ILE A 84 -14.16 -5.76 2.79
CA ILE A 84 -13.48 -4.69 2.05
C ILE A 84 -14.46 -3.55 1.84
N THR A 85 -14.07 -2.32 2.21
CA THR A 85 -14.87 -1.12 1.90
C THR A 85 -15.06 -1.05 0.38
N SER A 86 -16.32 -0.99 -0.06
CA SER A 86 -16.75 -1.43 -1.40
C SER A 86 -15.97 -0.83 -2.58
N ASN A 87 -15.43 0.38 -2.40
CA ASN A 87 -14.80 1.17 -3.46
C ASN A 87 -13.25 1.10 -3.49
N GLU A 88 -12.62 0.37 -2.58
CA GLU A 88 -11.16 0.30 -2.48
C GLU A 88 -10.56 -0.73 -3.45
N SER A 89 -10.51 -0.38 -4.73
CA SER A 89 -10.00 -1.25 -5.81
C SER A 89 -8.56 -1.72 -5.58
N SER A 90 -7.72 -0.87 -4.97
CA SER A 90 -6.33 -1.17 -4.63
C SER A 90 -6.20 -2.29 -3.59
N ILE A 91 -7.10 -2.32 -2.60
CA ILE A 91 -7.09 -3.33 -1.53
C ILE A 91 -7.54 -4.68 -2.08
N ARG A 92 -8.59 -4.69 -2.91
CA ARG A 92 -9.04 -5.89 -3.63
C ARG A 92 -7.93 -6.46 -4.51
N LYS A 93 -7.24 -5.59 -5.24
CA LYS A 93 -6.09 -5.96 -6.08
C LYS A 93 -4.98 -6.57 -5.22
N SER A 94 -4.59 -5.92 -4.13
CA SER A 94 -3.56 -6.44 -3.22
C SER A 94 -3.91 -7.81 -2.63
N ARG A 95 -5.15 -8.01 -2.16
CA ARG A 95 -5.60 -9.35 -1.69
C ARG A 95 -5.58 -10.42 -2.78
N LYS A 96 -5.90 -10.05 -4.02
CA LYS A 96 -5.81 -10.96 -5.16
C LYS A 96 -4.35 -11.30 -5.52
N GLU A 97 -3.45 -10.32 -5.48
CA GLU A 97 -2.02 -10.51 -5.75
C GLU A 97 -1.34 -11.41 -4.71
N HIS A 98 -1.83 -11.40 -3.47
CA HIS A 98 -1.32 -12.23 -2.38
C HIS A 98 -2.21 -13.43 -2.03
N ALA A 99 -3.14 -13.82 -2.91
CA ALA A 99 -4.09 -14.89 -2.63
C ALA A 99 -3.39 -16.23 -2.30
N ASP A 100 -2.25 -16.51 -2.93
CA ASP A 100 -1.46 -17.71 -2.66
C ASP A 100 -0.85 -17.72 -1.24
N SER A 101 -0.78 -16.57 -0.56
CA SER A 101 -0.29 -16.44 0.81
C SER A 101 -1.42 -16.30 1.83
N LEU A 102 -2.67 -16.55 1.42
CA LEU A 102 -3.83 -16.57 2.29
C LEU A 102 -4.39 -17.99 2.45
N SER A 103 -5.12 -18.23 3.53
CA SER A 103 -5.93 -19.42 3.74
C SER A 103 -7.00 -19.58 2.65
N GLU A 104 -7.60 -20.76 2.56
CA GLU A 104 -8.63 -21.08 1.55
C GLU A 104 -9.85 -20.12 1.62
N ASP A 105 -10.19 -19.66 2.82
CA ASP A 105 -11.24 -18.65 3.03
C ASP A 105 -10.79 -17.19 2.79
N GLY A 106 -9.49 -16.97 2.52
CA GLY A 106 -8.89 -15.67 2.27
C GLY A 106 -8.75 -14.78 3.51
N MET A 107 -8.91 -15.31 4.72
CA MET A 107 -8.95 -14.52 5.96
C MET A 107 -7.66 -14.54 6.76
N VAL A 108 -6.82 -15.56 6.63
CA VAL A 108 -5.60 -15.73 7.44
C VAL A 108 -4.36 -15.72 6.54
N VAL A 109 -3.34 -14.97 6.93
CA VAL A 109 -2.02 -14.99 6.28
C VAL A 109 -1.31 -16.29 6.64
N ILE A 110 -1.01 -17.12 5.64
CA ILE A 110 -0.34 -18.42 5.84
C ILE A 110 1.16 -18.38 5.51
N ARG A 111 1.65 -17.26 4.98
CA ARG A 111 3.07 -17.00 4.70
C ARG A 111 3.33 -15.51 4.79
N ASP A 112 4.50 -15.11 5.27
CA ASP A 112 4.93 -13.70 5.35
C ASP A 112 4.70 -12.95 4.03
N ILE A 113 4.19 -11.72 4.10
CA ILE A 113 3.90 -10.85 2.95
C ILE A 113 4.62 -9.51 3.12
N THR A 114 5.47 -9.17 2.16
CA THR A 114 6.23 -7.92 2.16
C THR A 114 5.49 -6.81 1.44
N PHE A 115 5.40 -5.65 2.08
CA PHE A 115 4.88 -4.41 1.52
C PHE A 115 5.97 -3.33 1.52
N ASN A 116 5.89 -2.43 0.54
CA ASN A 116 6.82 -1.29 0.42
C ASN A 116 6.36 -0.05 1.22
N THR A 117 5.19 -0.12 1.84
CA THR A 117 4.64 0.98 2.66
C THR A 117 3.89 0.45 3.87
N PRO A 118 3.92 1.18 5.00
CA PRO A 118 3.20 0.75 6.20
C PRO A 118 1.68 0.84 6.01
N SER A 119 1.20 1.81 5.22
CA SER A 119 -0.23 1.94 4.92
C SER A 119 -0.73 0.83 4.00
N GLY A 120 0.08 0.35 3.05
CA GLY A 120 -0.27 -0.81 2.23
C GLY A 120 -0.49 -2.06 3.07
N ALA A 121 0.45 -2.34 3.99
CA ALA A 121 0.33 -3.44 4.94
C ALA A 121 -0.92 -3.29 5.84
N ALA A 122 -1.18 -2.08 6.37
CA ALA A 122 -2.33 -1.84 7.25
C ALA A 122 -3.67 -1.98 6.51
N ASN A 123 -3.77 -1.44 5.29
CA ASN A 123 -4.97 -1.51 4.45
C ASN A 123 -5.29 -2.96 4.06
N PHE A 124 -4.27 -3.76 3.79
CA PHE A 124 -4.41 -5.18 3.47
C PHE A 124 -5.11 -5.94 4.61
N ILE A 125 -4.67 -5.72 5.85
CA ILE A 125 -5.29 -6.28 7.05
C ILE A 125 -6.71 -5.76 7.23
N ARG A 126 -6.92 -4.43 7.29
CA ARG A 126 -8.25 -3.86 7.63
C ARG A 126 -9.30 -3.90 6.53
N GLY A 127 -8.93 -4.17 5.28
CA GLY A 127 -9.89 -4.07 4.17
C GLY A 127 -10.32 -2.64 3.82
N GLY A 128 -9.66 -1.62 4.38
CA GLY A 128 -10.00 -0.21 4.15
C GLY A 128 -8.82 0.73 4.41
N ALA A 129 -8.91 1.96 3.88
CA ALA A 129 -7.86 2.97 4.05
C ALA A 129 -7.56 3.24 5.54
N CYS A 130 -6.28 3.23 5.90
CA CYS A 130 -5.77 3.57 7.22
C CYS A 130 -4.36 4.13 7.14
N ASN A 131 -4.02 4.92 8.15
CA ASN A 131 -2.69 5.52 8.27
C ASN A 131 -1.75 4.53 8.96
N GLY A 132 -0.94 3.81 8.18
CA GLY A 132 -0.04 2.79 8.73
C GLY A 132 0.92 3.32 9.79
N LYS A 133 1.31 4.61 9.74
CA LYS A 133 2.23 5.20 10.72
C LYS A 133 1.64 5.28 12.14
N THR A 134 0.31 5.32 12.29
CA THR A 134 -0.37 5.47 13.59
C THR A 134 -1.16 4.24 14.02
N TYR A 135 -1.48 3.36 13.08
CA TYR A 135 -2.24 2.13 13.32
C TYR A 135 -1.36 0.95 13.70
N TRP A 136 -0.13 0.90 13.18
CA TRP A 136 0.87 -0.07 13.62
C TRP A 136 1.45 0.39 14.95
N ARG A 137 1.36 -0.45 15.98
CA ARG A 137 1.76 -0.10 17.34
C ARG A 137 2.54 -1.21 18.00
N THR A 138 3.50 -0.87 18.85
CA THR A 138 4.18 -1.87 19.68
C THR A 138 3.21 -2.45 20.72
N GLU A 139 3.62 -3.52 21.41
CA GLU A 139 2.87 -4.07 22.54
C GLU A 139 2.60 -3.03 23.65
N SER A 140 3.49 -2.04 23.81
CA SER A 140 3.34 -0.92 24.74
C SER A 140 2.54 0.27 24.17
N ASP A 141 1.73 0.07 23.11
CA ASP A 141 0.87 1.07 22.47
C ASP A 141 1.61 2.30 21.88
N ARG A 142 2.91 2.15 21.55
CA ARG A 142 3.66 3.21 20.85
C ARG A 142 3.49 3.08 19.34
N PRO A 143 3.08 4.16 18.63
CA PRO A 143 2.87 4.11 17.19
C PRO A 143 4.19 4.00 16.41
N LEU A 144 4.14 3.34 15.24
CA LEU A 144 5.26 3.23 14.30
C LEU A 144 5.90 4.58 13.96
N SER A 145 5.13 5.67 13.95
CA SER A 145 5.64 7.03 13.73
C SER A 145 6.75 7.48 14.68
N GLU A 146 6.85 6.88 15.87
CA GLU A 146 7.93 7.17 16.82
C GLU A 146 9.26 6.49 16.44
N PHE A 147 9.22 5.51 15.53
CA PHE A 147 10.37 4.70 15.12
C PHE A 147 10.83 4.97 13.69
N ILE A 148 10.12 5.81 12.95
CA ILE A 148 10.51 6.20 11.59
C ILE A 148 11.45 7.41 11.62
N SER A 149 12.53 7.33 10.85
CA SER A 149 13.39 8.46 10.52
C SER A 149 13.30 8.75 9.02
N TYR A 150 13.47 10.01 8.62
CA TYR A 150 13.53 10.35 7.20
C TYR A 150 14.88 9.91 6.64
N ARG A 151 14.85 9.08 5.59
CA ARG A 151 16.03 8.70 4.82
C ARG A 151 16.55 9.96 4.13
N LYS A 152 17.69 10.47 4.59
CA LYS A 152 18.41 11.50 3.84
C LYS A 152 18.86 10.86 2.52
N ASN A 153 18.42 11.41 1.39
CA ASN A 153 19.06 11.12 0.13
C ASN A 153 20.44 11.78 0.19
N ASP A 154 21.50 10.99 0.41
CA ASP A 154 22.88 11.42 0.20
C ASP A 154 23.10 11.59 -1.32
N SER A 155 22.51 12.62 -1.89
CA SER A 155 22.73 13.05 -3.27
C SER A 155 23.50 14.37 -3.26
N TYR A 156 24.76 14.31 -2.78
CA TYR A 156 25.84 15.24 -3.11
C TYR A 156 27.19 14.52 -2.97
N ASN A 157 27.69 13.98 -4.07
CA ASN A 157 29.10 14.00 -4.47
C ASN A 157 29.22 13.55 -5.93
#